data_AF-A0A1G1XVX2-F1
#
_entry.id   AF-A0A1G1XVX2-F1
#
_cell.length_a   1.000
_cell.length_b   1.000
_cell.length_c   1.000
_cell.angle_alpha   90.00
_cell.angle_beta   90.00
_cell.angle_gamma   90.00
#
_symmetry.space_group_name_H-M   'P 1'
#
loop_
_entity.id
_entity.type
_entity.pdbx_description
1 polymer ?
#
loop_
_entity_poly.entity_id
_entity_poly.type
_entity_poly.pdbx_seq_one_letter_code
_entity_poly.pdbx_strand_id
1 'polypeptide(L)'
;MATKTATSETISFTAPPTLRLELSAIPETGYYDSTSEFLRDAMRTLLAEKKELRIAIASVLYKNDKISLGKAVEIANVNYEEMKKILVEKGIKLRRGVSTKKELEEGLAKLEKWKAR
;
A
#
# COMPACT_ATOMS: atom_id res chain seq x y z
N MET A 1 8.44 -27.14 -3.52
CA MET A 1 7.34 -26.19 -3.26
C MET A 1 7.76 -25.31 -2.10
N ALA A 2 8.19 -24.07 -2.36
CA ALA A 2 8.56 -23.12 -1.31
C ALA A 2 7.45 -22.07 -1.21
N THR A 3 6.64 -22.16 -0.16
CA THR A 3 5.68 -21.12 0.21
C THR A 3 6.47 -19.86 0.54
N LYS A 4 6.36 -18.86 -0.33
CA LYS A 4 6.97 -17.55 -0.15
C LYS A 4 6.24 -16.89 1.02
N THR A 5 6.78 -17.04 2.23
CA THR A 5 6.29 -16.40 3.45
C THR A 5 6.16 -14.90 3.18
N ALA A 6 4.93 -14.40 3.23
CA ALA A 6 4.68 -12.98 3.22
C ALA A 6 5.38 -12.39 4.46
N THR A 7 6.37 -11.52 4.25
CA THR A 7 7.02 -10.76 5.31
C THR A 7 5.98 -9.82 5.91
N SER A 8 5.30 -10.26 6.96
CA SER A 8 4.38 -9.42 7.73
C SER A 8 5.17 -8.49 8.64
N GLU A 9 5.06 -7.19 8.39
CA GLU A 9 5.62 -6.15 9.25
C GLU A 9 4.63 -5.83 10.38
N THR A 10 5.14 -5.72 11.61
CA THR A 10 4.31 -5.35 12.77
C THR A 10 4.19 -3.83 12.85
N ILE A 11 2.95 -3.33 12.93
CA ILE A 11 2.65 -1.90 13.11
C ILE A 11 2.12 -1.74 14.53
N SER A 12 2.80 -0.93 15.34
CA SER A 12 2.32 -0.54 16.67
C SER A 12 1.70 0.87 16.62
N PHE A 13 0.66 1.10 17.41
CA PHE A 13 0.07 2.41 17.59
C PHE A 13 -0.40 2.58 19.04
N THR A 14 -0.54 3.82 19.47
CA THR A 14 -1.08 4.15 20.80
C THR A 14 -2.60 4.22 20.72
N ALA A 15 -3.28 3.51 21.63
CA ALA A 15 -4.72 3.41 21.69
C ALA A 15 -5.23 3.73 23.10
N PRO A 16 -6.45 4.28 23.24
CA PRO A 16 -7.11 4.39 24.54
C PRO A 16 -7.27 3.00 25.21
N PRO A 17 -7.25 2.92 26.55
CA PRO A 17 -7.41 1.65 27.27
C PRO A 17 -8.69 0.89 26.93
N THR A 18 -9.79 1.61 26.64
CA THR A 18 -11.08 1.03 26.24
C THR A 18 -10.97 0.24 24.94
N LEU A 19 -10.31 0.82 23.92
CA LEU A 19 -10.12 0.16 22.63
C LEU A 19 -9.29 -1.12 22.77
N ARG A 20 -8.30 -1.13 23.68
CA ARG A 20 -7.52 -2.35 23.96
C ARG A 20 -8.39 -3.48 24.50
N LEU A 21 -9.32 -3.16 25.40
CA LEU A 21 -10.25 -4.14 25.97
C LEU A 21 -11.18 -4.70 24.89
N GLU A 22 -11.78 -3.83 24.08
CA GLU A 22 -12.65 -4.22 22.95
C GLU A 22 -11.90 -5.14 21.96
N LEU A 23 -10.70 -4.74 21.53
CA LEU A 23 -9.88 -5.52 20.59
C LEU A 23 -9.46 -6.90 21.13
N SER A 24 -9.29 -7.02 22.45
CA SER A 24 -8.95 -8.29 23.10
C SER A 24 -10.11 -9.29 23.15
N ALA A 25 -11.35 -8.79 23.10
CA ALA A 25 -12.55 -9.63 23.12
C ALA A 25 -12.92 -10.17 21.72
N ILE A 26 -12.39 -9.59 20.64
CA ILE A 26 -12.74 -9.95 19.26
C ILE A 26 -12.62 -11.46 18.98
N PRO A 27 -11.52 -12.17 19.34
CA PRO A 27 -11.42 -13.60 19.07
C PRO A 27 -12.49 -14.43 19.80
N GLU A 28 -12.89 -14.00 20.99
CA GLU A 28 -13.90 -14.68 21.81
C GLU A 28 -15.31 -14.59 21.22
N THR A 29 -15.54 -13.67 20.27
CA THR A 29 -16.84 -13.55 19.58
C THR A 29 -17.09 -14.66 18.55
N GLY A 30 -16.04 -15.35 18.11
CA GLY A 30 -16.10 -16.35 17.04
C GLY A 30 -16.22 -15.79 15.61
N TYR A 31 -16.24 -14.46 15.42
CA TYR A 31 -16.30 -13.86 14.08
C TYR A 31 -14.94 -13.74 13.38
N TYR A 32 -13.85 -13.68 14.15
CA TYR A 32 -12.48 -13.58 13.64
C TYR A 32 -11.55 -14.46 14.46
N ASP A 33 -10.57 -15.09 13.82
CA ASP A 33 -9.61 -15.99 14.48
C ASP A 33 -8.60 -15.21 15.35
N SER A 34 -8.40 -13.93 15.05
CA SER A 34 -7.49 -13.07 15.81
C SER A 34 -7.82 -11.59 15.66
N THR A 35 -7.39 -10.78 16.63
CA THR A 35 -7.40 -9.32 16.53
C THR A 35 -6.63 -8.83 15.30
N SER A 36 -5.56 -9.52 14.88
CA SER A 36 -4.78 -9.15 13.70
C SER A 36 -5.58 -9.31 12.41
N GLU A 37 -6.36 -10.38 12.30
CA GLU A 37 -7.25 -10.61 11.16
C GLU A 37 -8.34 -9.54 11.09
N PHE A 38 -9.02 -9.29 12.20
CA PHE A 38 -10.02 -8.24 12.32
C PHE A 38 -9.47 -6.88 11.90
N LEU A 39 -8.29 -6.48 12.40
CA LEU A 39 -7.70 -5.20 12.05
C LEU A 39 -7.34 -5.11 10.57
N ARG A 40 -6.81 -6.17 9.96
CA ARG A 40 -6.54 -6.20 8.51
C ARG A 40 -7.81 -6.03 7.70
N ASP A 41 -8.87 -6.71 8.09
CA ASP A 41 -10.17 -6.65 7.42
C ASP A 41 -10.84 -5.28 7.59
N ALA A 42 -10.82 -4.73 8.80
CA ALA A 42 -11.32 -3.39 9.10
C ALA A 42 -10.59 -2.31 8.28
N MET A 43 -9.25 -2.38 8.20
CA MET A 43 -8.46 -1.46 7.38
C MET A 43 -8.78 -1.61 5.89
N ARG A 44 -8.90 -2.84 5.38
CA ARG A 44 -9.25 -3.10 3.99
C ARG A 44 -10.64 -2.55 3.65
N THR A 45 -11.60 -2.77 4.53
CA THR A 45 -12.99 -2.31 4.39
C THR A 45 -13.07 -0.78 4.41
N LEU A 46 -12.41 -0.14 5.38
CA LEU A 46 -12.36 1.33 5.46
C LEU A 46 -11.72 1.92 4.20
N LEU A 47 -10.60 1.35 3.75
CA LEU A 47 -9.95 1.82 2.53
C LEU A 47 -10.80 1.54 1.30
N ALA A 48 -11.55 0.44 1.22
CA ALA A 48 -12.46 0.15 0.10
C ALA A 48 -13.59 1.19 0.00
N GLU A 49 -14.14 1.62 1.14
CA GLU A 49 -15.21 2.61 1.20
C GLU A 49 -14.71 4.04 0.91
N LYS A 50 -13.51 4.40 1.39
CA LYS A 50 -12.97 5.76 1.26
C LYS A 50 -12.10 5.93 0.01
N LYS A 51 -12.73 6.05 -1.17
CA LYS A 51 -12.02 6.25 -2.46
C LYS A 51 -11.03 7.42 -2.40
N GLU A 52 -11.45 8.55 -1.86
CA GLU A 52 -10.66 9.78 -1.74
C GLU A 52 -9.42 9.58 -0.87
N LEU A 53 -9.55 8.79 0.20
CA LEU A 53 -8.43 8.44 1.08
C LEU A 53 -7.41 7.58 0.35
N ARG A 54 -7.84 6.56 -0.42
CA ARG A 54 -6.92 5.75 -1.23
C ARG A 54 -6.17 6.59 -2.26
N ILE A 55 -6.88 7.51 -2.93
CA ILE A 55 -6.29 8.45 -3.87
C ILE A 55 -5.25 9.33 -3.16
N ALA A 56 -5.56 9.85 -1.98
CA ALA A 56 -4.63 10.65 -1.19
C ALA A 56 -3.38 9.85 -0.80
N ILE A 57 -3.54 8.63 -0.30
CA ILE A 57 -2.44 7.71 0.03
C ILE A 57 -1.56 7.45 -1.20
N ALA A 58 -2.17 7.07 -2.33
CA ALA A 58 -1.46 6.83 -3.59
C ALA A 58 -0.69 8.08 -4.06
N SER A 59 -1.29 9.26 -3.93
CA SER A 59 -0.67 10.54 -4.31
C SER A 59 0.56 10.85 -3.43
N VAL A 60 0.46 10.66 -2.11
CA VAL A 60 1.56 10.89 -1.17
C VAL A 60 2.71 9.92 -1.41
N LEU A 61 2.40 8.63 -1.57
CA LEU A 61 3.40 7.60 -1.83
C LEU A 61 4.10 7.82 -3.18
N TYR A 62 3.36 8.23 -4.21
CA TYR A 62 3.94 8.53 -5.52
C TYR A 62 4.83 9.77 -5.46
N LYS A 63 4.35 10.86 -4.84
CA LYS A 63 5.11 12.12 -4.67
C LYS A 63 6.43 11.90 -3.93
N ASN A 64 6.45 10.98 -2.97
CA ASN A 64 7.64 10.66 -2.17
C ASN A 64 8.53 9.57 -2.81
N ASP A 65 8.30 9.28 -4.09
CA ASP A 65 9.00 8.29 -4.89
C ASP A 65 8.99 6.85 -4.33
N LYS A 66 8.11 6.56 -3.36
CA LYS A 66 8.00 5.24 -2.71
C LYS A 66 7.36 4.19 -3.60
N ILE A 67 6.55 4.63 -4.56
CA ILE A 67 5.82 3.75 -5.48
C ILE A 67 5.89 4.26 -6.92
N SER A 68 5.68 3.35 -7.87
CA SER A 68 5.53 3.69 -9.30
C SER A 68 4.11 4.20 -9.61
N LEU A 69 3.91 4.77 -10.81
CA LEU A 69 2.58 5.19 -11.27
C LEU A 69 1.60 4.00 -11.31
N GLY A 70 2.05 2.83 -11.77
CA GLY A 70 1.21 1.63 -11.81
C GLY A 70 0.76 1.17 -10.42
N LYS A 71 1.63 1.27 -9.41
CA LYS A 71 1.24 0.96 -8.03
C LYS A 71 0.31 2.03 -7.44
N ALA A 72 0.46 3.29 -7.85
CA ALA A 72 -0.48 4.35 -7.47
C ALA A 72 -1.88 4.12 -8.04
N VAL A 73 -1.97 3.70 -9.32
CA VAL A 73 -3.21 3.28 -10.01
C VAL A 73 -3.88 2.13 -9.25
N GLU A 74 -3.10 1.11 -8.86
CA GLU A 74 -3.59 -0.04 -8.10
C GLU A 74 -4.17 0.38 -6.73
N ILE A 75 -3.44 1.21 -5.97
CA ILE A 75 -3.89 1.67 -4.64
C ILE A 75 -5.12 2.56 -4.76
N ALA A 76 -5.12 3.51 -5.69
CA ALA A 76 -6.23 4.44 -5.91
C ALA A 76 -7.48 3.74 -6.47
N ASN A 77 -7.31 2.58 -7.12
CA ASN A 77 -8.34 1.85 -7.85
C ASN A 77 -9.00 2.73 -8.93
N VAL A 78 -8.16 3.33 -9.78
CA VAL A 78 -8.55 4.15 -10.93
C VAL A 78 -7.74 3.70 -12.14
N ASN A 79 -8.06 4.19 -13.34
CA ASN A 79 -7.22 3.93 -14.51
C ASN A 79 -5.99 4.87 -14.56
N TYR A 80 -5.04 4.60 -15.44
CA TYR A 80 -3.81 5.39 -15.59
C TYR A 80 -4.08 6.87 -15.93
N GLU A 81 -5.09 7.14 -16.74
CA GLU A 81 -5.37 8.50 -17.20
C GLU A 81 -5.99 9.35 -16.08
N GLU A 82 -6.94 8.78 -15.34
CA GLU A 82 -7.52 9.37 -14.14
C GLU A 82 -6.43 9.63 -13.08
N MET A 83 -5.53 8.67 -12.84
CA MET A 83 -4.43 8.87 -11.89
C MET A 83 -3.49 10.00 -12.31
N LYS A 84 -3.12 10.09 -13.59
CA LYS A 84 -2.28 11.20 -14.09
C LYS A 84 -2.96 12.54 -13.89
N LYS A 85 -4.26 12.63 -14.22
CA LYS A 85 -5.05 13.86 -14.04
C LYS A 85 -5.06 14.29 -12.58
N ILE A 86 -5.35 13.36 -11.66
CA ILE A 86 -5.33 13.61 -10.21
C ILE A 86 -3.97 14.13 -9.75
N LEU A 87 -2.87 13.52 -10.21
CA LEU A 87 -1.52 13.97 -9.83
C LEU A 87 -1.24 15.38 -10.31
N VAL A 88 -1.60 15.70 -11.56
CA VAL A 88 -1.42 17.04 -12.15
C VAL A 88 -2.27 18.07 -11.41
N GLU A 89 -3.54 17.78 -11.13
CA GLU A 89 -4.45 18.65 -10.36
C GLU A 89 -3.91 18.93 -8.95
N LYS A 90 -3.20 17.96 -8.36
CA LYS A 90 -2.52 18.10 -7.06
C LYS A 90 -1.14 18.75 -7.15
N GLY A 91 -0.72 19.23 -8.32
CA GLY A 91 0.60 19.83 -8.55
C GLY A 91 1.77 18.85 -8.45
N ILE A 92 1.51 17.54 -8.54
CA ILE A 92 2.52 16.49 -8.47
C ILE A 92 3.04 16.23 -9.90
N LYS A 93 4.34 16.46 -10.10
CA LYS A 93 4.99 16.23 -11.40
C LYS A 93 4.98 14.75 -11.74
N LEU A 94 4.53 14.43 -12.96
CA LEU A 94 4.62 13.07 -13.49
C LEU A 94 6.09 12.72 -13.77
N ARG A 95 6.56 11.60 -13.20
CA ARG A 95 7.87 11.03 -13.52
C ARG A 95 7.91 10.63 -14.99
N ARG A 96 8.86 11.20 -15.73
CA ARG A 96 9.19 10.80 -17.11
C ARG A 96 10.46 9.96 -17.07
N GLY A 97 10.32 8.65 -17.12
CA GLY A 97 11.45 7.74 -17.16
C GLY A 97 12.27 7.68 -15.86
N VAL A 98 13.47 7.11 -15.99
CA VAL A 98 14.43 6.94 -14.90
C VAL A 98 15.07 8.28 -14.61
N SER A 99 14.92 8.77 -13.37
CA SER A 99 15.35 10.12 -13.03
C SER A 99 16.80 10.13 -12.53
N THR A 100 17.32 8.98 -12.09
CA THR A 100 18.68 8.84 -11.58
C THR A 100 19.38 7.57 -12.09
N LYS A 101 20.71 7.64 -12.16
CA LYS A 101 21.57 6.49 -12.51
C LYS A 101 21.36 5.29 -11.57
N LYS A 102 21.12 5.56 -10.29
CA LYS A 102 20.84 4.53 -9.27
C LYS A 102 19.53 3.79 -9.54
N GLU A 103 18.46 4.50 -9.89
CA GLU A 103 17.18 3.88 -10.27
C GLU A 103 17.32 3.02 -11.54
N LEU A 104 18.19 3.41 -12.47
CA LEU A 104 18.49 2.63 -13.66
C LEU A 104 19.25 1.35 -13.32
N GLU A 105 20.28 1.45 -12.48
CA GLU A 105 21.07 0.32 -12.00
C GLU A 105 20.20 -0.69 -11.21
N GLU A 106 19.30 -0.21 -10.34
CA GLU A 106 18.33 -1.06 -9.63
C GLU A 106 17.33 -1.75 -10.58
N GLY A 107 16.88 -1.05 -11.62
CA GLY A 107 16.04 -1.61 -12.67
C GLY A 107 16.75 -2.71 -13.47
N LEU A 108 18.01 -2.48 -13.84
CA LEU A 108 18.85 -3.45 -14.55
C LEU A 108 19.11 -4.69 -13.69
N ALA A 109 19.44 -4.52 -12.40
CA ALA A 109 19.68 -5.63 -11.48
C ALA A 109 18.42 -6.52 -11.30
N LYS A 110 17.22 -5.94 -11.35
CA LYS A 110 15.97 -6.72 -11.33
C LYS A 110 15.76 -7.54 -12.61
N LEU A 111 16.12 -6.98 -13.77
CA LEU A 111 16.01 -7.66 -15.06
C LEU A 111 17.02 -8.81 -15.20
N GLU A 112 18.25 -8.62 -14.73
CA GLU A 112 19.27 -9.69 -14.72
C GLU A 112 18.84 -10.88 -13.84
N LYS A 113 18.30 -10.60 -12.65
CA LYS A 113 17.73 -11.64 -11.78
C LYS A 113 16.56 -12.39 -12.42
N TRP A 114 15.83 -11.75 -13.34
CA TRP A 114 14.72 -12.36 -14.05
C TRP A 114 15.19 -13.23 -15.21
N LYS A 115 16.25 -12.82 -15.91
CA LYS A 115 16.91 -13.64 -16.95
C LYS A 115 17.68 -14.84 -16.42
N ALA A 116 18.11 -14.78 -15.15
CA ALA A 116 18.83 -15.85 -14.47
C ALA A 116 17.92 -16.89 -13.80
N ARG A 117 16.59 -16.80 -13.99
CA ARG A 117 15.59 -17.80 -13.56
C ARG A 117 15.05 -18.52 -14.79
#